data_AF-A0A919D1F0-F1
#
_entry.id   AF-A0A919D1F0-F1
#
_cell.length_a   1.000
_cell.length_b   1.000
_cell.length_c   1.000
_cell.angle_alpha   90.00
_cell.angle_beta   90.00
_cell.angle_gamma   90.00
#
_symmetry.space_group_name_H-M   'P 1'
#
loop_
_entity.id
_entity.type
_entity.pdbx_description
1 polymer ?
#
loop_
_entity_poly.entity_id
_entity_poly.type
_entity_poly.pdbx_seq_one_letter_code
_entity_poly.pdbx_strand_id
1 'polypeptide(L)'
;MRPLTMPPSHVYRRSGIHDASLRRGYEACRRATQATDEVEYAVSLLLPPPLRTAVWALWGAVRAVDDLADAPGAAEGTGPGRAARLEAWISAFDADLRAGRGSDPVRQALIHTMLTWNLPPGCLHTLFEELRQDVHGRQFATWQEWRRYSSLVNTPIAFCAGSLLMRTAGLSADPETIATSVPDVAPAWQTAVDAIFLTDALVDLSDDLGRGHVPLPQEALDEVGVHRADLLARRTTPAFEELVRRLTDRARHRLDHTPLPPALHPAVAVALGTYTDLYRLRLKAAADTPAALLHRRPALPRNARLRLLLPARTKAALAWALFPFPVQPCPPPPPPAAGAPEGPDRAKETDARTARHRAITPPPPHPSGARPPRLPPEAMPRHVAIVMDGNGRWATARGLPRTDGHRAGTDALIDVVHGALEIGLTHLTVYAFSTENWKRPADELHTLMYEIPKAMRRVVDETLDVRLRWAGLRSRLPADVIEQLLQNEQATRDRTGLVLTACVNYGGRAEITAAAARLAREAAAGRTDPASVSEHTFARFLHVPELPDVDLLLRTGGDQRTSNFLPWQATYAELLFLGTPWPEADRRTLWDAIEQYARRTRRYGSVPRVPAQPASLSGQGAPRT
;
A
#
# COMPACT_ATOMS: atom_id res chain seq x y z
N MET A 1 -5.23 -30.07 31.52
CA MET A 1 -6.01 -28.91 31.03
C MET A 1 -7.24 -29.43 30.31
N ARG A 2 -8.47 -29.08 30.76
CA ARG A 2 -9.68 -29.43 30.00
C ARG A 2 -9.64 -28.71 28.64
N PRO A 3 -10.04 -29.35 27.52
CA PRO A 3 -10.17 -28.65 26.25
C PRO A 3 -11.30 -27.62 26.40
N LEU A 4 -10.93 -26.35 26.44
CA LEU A 4 -11.89 -25.25 26.46
C LEU A 4 -12.63 -25.25 25.12
N THR A 5 -13.82 -25.84 25.15
CA THR A 5 -15.02 -25.57 24.34
C THR A 5 -14.77 -24.70 23.11
N MET A 6 -15.00 -25.28 21.91
CA MET A 6 -15.18 -24.53 20.67
C MET A 6 -16.01 -23.26 20.96
N PRO A 7 -15.63 -22.07 20.44
CA PRO A 7 -16.51 -20.92 20.52
C PRO A 7 -17.85 -21.35 19.92
N PRO A 8 -18.99 -20.99 20.54
CA PRO A 8 -20.26 -21.45 20.03
C PRO A 8 -20.38 -20.98 18.58
N SER A 9 -20.87 -21.84 17.68
CA SER A 9 -21.03 -21.62 16.24
C SER A 9 -21.66 -20.26 15.83
N HIS A 10 -22.24 -19.55 16.80
CA HIS A 10 -22.70 -18.17 16.70
C HIS A 10 -21.63 -17.12 16.34
N VAL A 11 -20.35 -17.27 16.74
CA VAL A 11 -19.31 -16.26 16.43
C VAL A 11 -19.09 -16.18 14.91
N TYR A 12 -18.81 -17.32 14.29
CA TYR A 12 -18.61 -17.41 12.84
C TYR A 12 -19.86 -17.03 12.05
N ARG A 13 -21.06 -17.44 12.50
CA ARG A 13 -22.32 -17.03 11.87
C ARG A 13 -22.54 -15.52 11.93
N ARG A 14 -22.26 -14.88 13.07
CA ARG A 14 -22.36 -13.41 13.22
C ARG A 14 -21.29 -12.65 12.42
N SER A 15 -20.21 -13.32 12.02
CA SER A 15 -19.18 -12.79 11.13
C SER A 15 -19.46 -13.04 9.64
N GLY A 16 -20.61 -13.64 9.27
CA GLY A 16 -20.92 -14.00 7.88
C GLY A 16 -20.12 -15.20 7.35
N ILE A 17 -19.46 -15.98 8.23
CA ILE A 17 -18.62 -17.12 7.86
C ILE A 17 -19.46 -18.39 7.91
N HIS A 18 -20.05 -18.74 6.76
CA HIS A 18 -20.91 -19.91 6.61
C HIS A 18 -20.17 -21.14 6.09
N ASP A 19 -19.16 -20.94 5.22
CA ASP A 19 -18.37 -22.02 4.64
C ASP A 19 -17.57 -22.81 5.69
N ALA A 20 -17.60 -24.14 5.57
CA ALA A 20 -16.98 -25.04 6.55
C ALA A 20 -15.44 -25.03 6.44
N SER A 21 -14.88 -24.86 5.24
CA SER A 21 -13.43 -24.79 5.05
C SER A 21 -12.87 -23.49 5.61
N LEU A 22 -13.53 -22.37 5.30
CA LEU A 22 -13.18 -21.06 5.81
C LEU A 22 -13.27 -21.02 7.34
N ARG A 23 -14.29 -21.65 7.93
CA ARG A 23 -14.40 -21.79 9.38
C ARG A 23 -13.21 -22.54 9.98
N ARG A 24 -12.73 -23.62 9.35
CA ARG A 24 -11.52 -24.34 9.79
C ARG A 24 -10.28 -23.44 9.73
N GLY A 25 -10.17 -22.60 8.71
CA GLY A 25 -9.12 -21.59 8.61
C GLY A 25 -9.10 -20.63 9.79
N TYR A 26 -10.22 -19.94 10.05
CA TYR A 26 -10.32 -19.03 11.20
C TYR A 26 -10.16 -19.72 12.56
N GLU A 27 -10.56 -20.98 12.67
CA GLU A 27 -10.34 -21.81 13.85
C GLU A 27 -8.85 -22.10 14.07
N ALA A 28 -8.10 -22.40 13.00
CA ALA A 28 -6.66 -22.57 13.05
C ALA A 28 -5.98 -21.27 13.49
N CYS A 29 -6.35 -20.15 12.87
CA CYS A 29 -5.89 -18.82 13.27
C CYS A 29 -6.18 -18.51 14.74
N ARG A 30 -7.39 -18.78 15.25
CA ARG A 30 -7.72 -18.58 16.67
C ARG A 30 -6.82 -19.37 17.59
N ARG A 31 -6.62 -20.66 17.29
CA ARG A 31 -5.78 -21.54 18.12
C ARG A 31 -4.33 -21.06 18.14
N ALA A 32 -3.81 -20.60 17.00
CA ALA A 32 -2.49 -19.99 16.91
C ALA A 32 -2.41 -18.74 17.80
N THR A 33 -3.33 -17.77 17.65
CA THR A 33 -3.36 -16.57 18.48
C THR A 33 -3.45 -16.90 19.98
N GLN A 34 -4.29 -17.88 20.36
CA GLN A 34 -4.46 -18.29 21.76
C GLN A 34 -3.21 -18.96 22.36
N ALA A 35 -2.45 -19.71 21.56
CA ALA A 35 -1.29 -20.46 22.02
C ALA A 35 -0.05 -19.58 22.18
N THR A 36 0.12 -18.60 21.29
CA THR A 36 1.35 -17.79 21.22
C THR A 36 1.28 -16.57 22.13
N ASP A 37 0.17 -15.83 22.09
CA ASP A 37 0.03 -14.63 22.91
C ASP A 37 -1.31 -14.50 23.63
N GLU A 38 -1.21 -14.55 24.95
CA GLU A 38 -2.34 -14.48 25.84
C GLU A 38 -2.96 -13.08 25.94
N VAL A 39 -2.26 -12.02 25.56
CA VAL A 39 -2.77 -10.64 25.59
C VAL A 39 -3.65 -10.35 24.38
N GLU A 40 -3.15 -10.57 23.17
CA GLU A 40 -3.82 -10.33 21.89
C GLU A 40 -5.09 -11.17 21.83
N TYR A 41 -5.00 -12.44 22.25
CA TYR A 41 -6.17 -13.29 22.36
C TYR A 41 -7.17 -12.73 23.37
N ALA A 42 -6.74 -12.33 24.57
CA ALA A 42 -7.65 -11.81 25.59
C ALA A 42 -8.35 -10.51 25.17
N VAL A 43 -7.62 -9.58 24.52
CA VAL A 43 -8.15 -8.31 24.02
C VAL A 43 -9.09 -8.54 22.83
N SER A 44 -8.82 -9.52 21.96
CA SER A 44 -9.73 -9.87 20.86
C SER A 44 -11.14 -10.27 21.36
N LEU A 45 -11.26 -10.77 22.59
CA LEU A 45 -12.55 -11.12 23.20
C LEU A 45 -13.39 -9.89 23.58
N LEU A 46 -12.80 -8.69 23.62
CA LEU A 46 -13.50 -7.42 23.82
C LEU A 46 -14.14 -6.89 22.51
N LEU A 47 -13.73 -7.44 21.37
CA LEU A 47 -14.20 -7.05 20.04
C LEU A 47 -15.48 -7.81 19.65
N PRO A 48 -16.36 -7.22 18.82
CA PRO A 48 -17.51 -7.92 18.26
C PRO A 48 -17.06 -9.05 17.32
N PRO A 49 -17.92 -10.06 17.05
CA PRO A 49 -17.54 -11.25 16.31
C PRO A 49 -16.81 -10.99 14.97
N PRO A 50 -17.25 -10.08 14.08
CA PRO A 50 -16.58 -9.86 12.79
C PRO A 50 -15.13 -9.37 12.94
N LEU A 51 -14.91 -8.38 13.82
CA LEU A 51 -13.59 -7.84 14.11
C LEU A 51 -12.70 -8.86 14.81
N ARG A 52 -13.27 -9.61 15.76
CA ARG A 52 -12.55 -10.66 16.47
C ARG A 52 -11.99 -11.72 15.50
N THR A 53 -12.80 -12.17 14.56
CA THR A 53 -12.35 -13.15 13.54
C THR A 53 -11.28 -12.56 12.62
N ALA A 54 -11.39 -11.29 12.25
CA ALA A 54 -10.39 -10.60 11.44
C ALA A 54 -9.03 -10.51 12.14
N VAL A 55 -9.03 -10.10 13.41
CA VAL A 55 -7.81 -10.02 14.25
C VAL A 55 -7.16 -11.40 14.39
N TRP A 56 -7.95 -12.46 14.59
CA TRP A 56 -7.40 -13.82 14.61
C TRP A 56 -6.72 -14.20 13.30
N ALA A 57 -7.33 -13.90 12.15
CA ALA A 57 -6.73 -14.21 10.85
C ALA A 57 -5.40 -13.47 10.61
N LEU A 58 -5.35 -12.18 10.96
CA LEU A 58 -4.13 -11.37 10.86
C LEU A 58 -3.00 -11.96 11.71
N TRP A 59 -3.23 -12.19 13.01
CA TRP A 59 -2.22 -12.77 13.89
C TRP A 59 -1.86 -14.21 13.56
N GLY A 60 -2.84 -15.01 13.12
CA GLY A 60 -2.60 -16.38 12.67
C GLY A 60 -1.66 -16.44 11.46
N ALA A 61 -1.74 -15.46 10.55
CA ALA A 61 -0.84 -15.36 9.41
C ALA A 61 0.57 -14.96 9.81
N VAL A 62 0.73 -13.94 10.66
CA VAL A 62 2.04 -13.55 11.21
C VAL A 62 2.69 -14.75 11.86
N ARG A 63 1.93 -15.50 12.67
CA ARG A 63 2.47 -16.68 13.34
C ARG A 63 2.88 -17.79 12.36
N ALA A 64 2.07 -18.06 11.35
CA ALA A 64 2.40 -19.08 10.35
C ALA A 64 3.71 -18.77 9.61
N VAL A 65 3.98 -17.49 9.35
CA VAL A 65 5.22 -17.03 8.71
C VAL A 65 6.42 -17.11 9.66
N ASP A 66 6.24 -16.64 10.90
CA ASP A 66 7.24 -16.72 11.97
C ASP A 66 7.66 -18.19 12.25
N ASP A 67 6.68 -19.09 12.40
CA ASP A 67 6.91 -20.53 12.57
C ASP A 67 7.75 -21.12 11.43
N LEU A 68 7.55 -20.66 10.19
CA LEU A 68 8.32 -21.13 9.03
C LEU A 68 9.76 -20.59 9.03
N ALA A 69 9.96 -19.36 9.49
CA ALA A 69 11.27 -18.75 9.64
C ALA A 69 12.08 -19.44 10.76
N ASP A 70 11.41 -19.84 11.84
CA ASP A 70 12.01 -20.48 13.01
C ASP A 70 12.20 -21.98 12.88
N ALA A 71 11.35 -22.68 12.12
CA ALA A 71 11.36 -24.13 12.04
C ALA A 71 12.73 -24.66 11.58
N PRO A 72 13.33 -25.67 12.23
CA PRO A 72 14.66 -26.15 11.88
C PRO A 72 14.80 -26.48 10.38
N GLY A 73 15.93 -26.09 9.79
CA GLY A 73 16.26 -26.47 8.42
C GLY A 73 16.51 -27.98 8.35
N ALA A 74 16.07 -28.64 7.28
CA ALA A 74 16.47 -30.03 7.04
C ALA A 74 18.00 -30.05 6.92
N ALA A 75 18.67 -30.73 7.85
CA ALA A 75 20.13 -30.76 7.90
C ALA A 75 20.74 -31.57 6.76
N GLU A 76 20.03 -32.58 6.25
CA GLU A 76 20.44 -33.46 5.15
C GLU A 76 19.19 -33.95 4.39
N GLY A 77 19.35 -34.21 3.08
CA GLY A 77 18.32 -34.12 2.04
C GLY A 77 16.96 -34.81 2.26
N THR A 78 15.91 -34.07 1.88
CA THR A 78 14.71 -34.48 1.08
C THR A 78 13.60 -33.41 1.10
N GLY A 79 13.75 -32.30 1.84
CA GLY A 79 12.77 -31.20 1.89
C GLY A 79 13.37 -29.79 1.74
N PRO A 80 12.57 -28.78 1.32
CA PRO A 80 13.02 -27.39 1.20
C PRO A 80 13.45 -26.81 2.56
N GLY A 81 14.56 -26.05 2.55
CA GLY A 81 15.08 -25.34 3.72
C GLY A 81 14.16 -24.19 4.19
N ARG A 82 14.47 -23.59 5.35
CA ARG A 82 13.67 -22.54 6.00
C ARG A 82 13.26 -21.41 5.06
N ALA A 83 14.26 -20.78 4.42
CA ALA A 83 14.06 -19.70 3.47
C ALA A 83 13.17 -20.12 2.28
N ALA A 84 13.35 -21.33 1.76
CA ALA A 84 12.55 -21.84 0.64
C ALA A 84 11.09 -22.11 1.03
N ARG A 85 10.83 -22.61 2.24
CA ARG A 85 9.45 -22.81 2.74
C ARG A 85 8.74 -21.48 2.96
N LEU A 86 9.45 -20.51 3.52
CA LEU A 86 8.95 -19.16 3.73
C LEU A 86 8.65 -18.47 2.39
N GLU A 87 9.57 -18.51 1.44
CA GLU A 87 9.39 -17.97 0.08
C GLU A 87 8.20 -18.62 -0.63
N ALA A 88 8.07 -19.95 -0.52
CA ALA A 88 6.93 -20.67 -1.08
C ALA A 88 5.60 -20.22 -0.45
N TRP A 89 5.57 -19.97 0.85
CA TRP A 89 4.37 -19.50 1.54
C TRP A 89 3.99 -18.07 1.12
N ILE A 90 4.95 -17.15 1.04
CA ILE A 90 4.74 -15.76 0.61
C ILE A 90 4.29 -15.71 -0.86
N SER A 91 4.98 -16.46 -1.73
CA SER A 91 4.61 -16.57 -3.15
C SER A 91 3.20 -17.16 -3.33
N ALA A 92 2.84 -18.17 -2.52
CA ALA A 92 1.49 -18.75 -2.53
C ALA A 92 0.44 -17.77 -2.00
N PHE A 93 0.77 -16.96 -0.98
CA PHE A 93 -0.10 -15.89 -0.50
C PHE A 93 -0.42 -14.88 -1.60
N ASP A 94 0.57 -14.44 -2.37
CA ASP A 94 0.36 -13.53 -3.49
C ASP A 94 -0.51 -14.13 -4.60
N ALA A 95 -0.32 -15.41 -4.90
CA ALA A 95 -1.13 -16.14 -5.86
C ALA A 95 -2.58 -16.30 -5.36
N ASP A 96 -2.76 -16.67 -4.10
CA ASP A 96 -4.07 -16.85 -3.46
C ASP A 96 -4.83 -15.52 -3.36
N LEU A 97 -4.14 -14.42 -3.08
CA LEU A 97 -4.71 -13.07 -3.07
C LEU A 97 -5.19 -12.66 -4.47
N ARG A 98 -4.39 -12.88 -5.52
CA ARG A 98 -4.82 -12.63 -6.92
C ARG A 98 -6.00 -13.50 -7.33
N ALA A 99 -6.04 -14.75 -6.87
CA ALA A 99 -7.11 -15.69 -7.17
C ALA A 99 -8.39 -15.47 -6.33
N GLY A 100 -8.30 -14.64 -5.28
CA GLY A 100 -9.36 -14.42 -4.29
C GLY A 100 -9.66 -15.63 -3.41
N ARG A 101 -8.81 -16.66 -3.41
CA ARG A 101 -8.99 -17.93 -2.69
C ARG A 101 -7.65 -18.61 -2.47
N GLY A 102 -7.50 -19.31 -1.33
CA GLY A 102 -6.31 -20.10 -1.01
C GLY A 102 -6.63 -21.51 -0.55
N SER A 103 -5.65 -22.41 -0.70
CA SER A 103 -5.75 -23.83 -0.33
C SER A 103 -5.26 -24.13 1.09
N ASP A 104 -4.38 -23.27 1.64
CA ASP A 104 -3.94 -23.35 3.03
C ASP A 104 -4.99 -22.74 3.97
N PRO A 105 -5.34 -23.39 5.10
CA PRO A 105 -6.38 -22.87 6.01
C PRO A 105 -6.10 -21.47 6.56
N VAL A 106 -4.85 -21.14 6.88
CA VAL A 106 -4.48 -19.82 7.42
C VAL A 106 -4.55 -18.78 6.32
N ARG A 107 -3.98 -19.05 5.14
CA ARG A 107 -4.10 -18.14 3.99
C ARG A 107 -5.54 -17.96 3.56
N GLN A 108 -6.38 -19.01 3.58
CA GLN A 108 -7.80 -18.90 3.25
C GLN A 108 -8.52 -17.90 4.17
N ALA A 109 -8.29 -17.98 5.49
CA ALA A 109 -8.88 -17.04 6.44
C ALA A 109 -8.31 -15.62 6.29
N LEU A 110 -7.01 -15.50 6.00
CA LEU A 110 -6.32 -14.23 5.77
C LEU A 110 -6.86 -13.52 4.52
N ILE A 111 -6.86 -14.19 3.36
CA ILE A 111 -7.38 -13.64 2.10
C ILE A 111 -8.84 -13.23 2.25
N HIS A 112 -9.67 -14.10 2.84
CA HIS A 112 -11.06 -13.73 3.12
C HIS A 112 -11.15 -12.48 3.99
N THR A 113 -10.34 -12.37 5.04
CA THR A 113 -10.30 -11.18 5.91
C THR A 113 -9.88 -9.94 5.13
N MET A 114 -8.79 -10.01 4.38
CA MET A 114 -8.27 -8.88 3.62
C MET A 114 -9.29 -8.37 2.60
N LEU A 115 -9.95 -9.28 1.87
CA LEU A 115 -11.00 -8.90 0.93
C LEU A 115 -12.24 -8.34 1.61
N THR A 116 -12.69 -8.97 2.70
CA THR A 116 -13.90 -8.58 3.45
C THR A 116 -13.79 -7.17 4.02
N TRP A 117 -12.58 -6.80 4.43
CA TRP A 117 -12.29 -5.55 5.12
C TRP A 117 -11.51 -4.55 4.26
N ASN A 118 -11.27 -4.89 2.99
CA ASN A 118 -10.46 -4.11 2.05
C ASN A 118 -9.11 -3.68 2.65
N LEU A 119 -8.39 -4.63 3.26
CA LEU A 119 -7.09 -4.38 3.87
C LEU A 119 -6.00 -4.36 2.80
N PRO A 120 -5.12 -3.34 2.80
CA PRO A 120 -4.04 -3.26 1.83
C PRO A 120 -3.03 -4.40 2.09
N PRO A 121 -2.63 -5.18 1.07
CA PRO A 121 -1.64 -6.24 1.24
C PRO A 121 -0.25 -5.73 1.63
N GLY A 122 0.05 -4.46 1.33
CA GLY A 122 1.32 -3.83 1.69
C GLY A 122 1.66 -3.90 3.19
N CYS A 123 0.65 -3.88 4.07
CA CYS A 123 0.89 -4.02 5.52
C CYS A 123 1.42 -5.41 5.90
N LEU A 124 1.19 -6.45 5.09
CA LEU A 124 1.71 -7.79 5.38
C LEU A 124 2.96 -8.09 4.55
N HIS A 125 3.08 -7.52 3.36
CA HIS A 125 4.27 -7.69 2.52
C HIS A 125 5.54 -7.16 3.18
N THR A 126 5.52 -5.95 3.76
CA THR A 126 6.68 -5.40 4.47
C THR A 126 7.09 -6.29 5.65
N LEU A 127 6.11 -6.76 6.42
CA LEU A 127 6.33 -7.70 7.52
C LEU A 127 6.96 -9.01 7.00
N PHE A 128 6.38 -9.62 5.98
CA PHE A 128 6.85 -10.91 5.44
C PHE A 128 8.25 -10.80 4.84
N GLU A 129 8.56 -9.67 4.20
CA GLU A 129 9.87 -9.38 3.63
C GLU A 129 10.95 -9.20 4.72
N GLU A 130 10.63 -8.56 5.84
CA GLU A 130 11.58 -8.47 6.95
C GLU A 130 11.78 -9.81 7.65
N LEU A 131 10.70 -10.55 7.92
CA LEU A 131 10.80 -11.92 8.47
C LEU A 131 11.59 -12.85 7.54
N ARG A 132 11.54 -12.61 6.21
CA ARG A 132 12.36 -13.31 5.22
C ARG A 132 13.86 -13.10 5.44
N GLN A 133 14.24 -11.89 5.86
CA GLN A 133 15.64 -11.56 6.10
C GLN A 133 16.16 -12.10 7.45
N ASP A 134 15.26 -12.50 8.36
CA ASP A 134 15.61 -13.00 9.70
C ASP A 134 16.02 -14.47 9.74
N VAL A 135 15.84 -15.22 8.64
CA VAL A 135 16.24 -16.64 8.50
C VAL A 135 17.73 -16.88 8.79
N HIS A 136 18.54 -15.83 8.80
CA HIS A 136 19.99 -15.85 9.03
C HIS A 136 20.44 -15.44 10.44
N GLY A 137 19.53 -15.14 11.38
CA GLY A 137 19.89 -14.80 12.76
C GLY A 137 20.37 -13.35 12.90
N ARG A 138 19.42 -12.42 12.78
CA ARG A 138 19.68 -10.98 12.84
C ARG A 138 20.16 -10.52 14.22
N GLN A 139 21.13 -9.61 14.22
CA GLN A 139 21.64 -8.93 15.41
C GLN A 139 21.59 -7.44 15.17
N PHE A 140 21.33 -6.67 16.22
CA PHE A 140 21.28 -5.22 16.16
C PHE A 140 22.52 -4.65 16.85
N ALA A 141 23.25 -3.77 16.17
CA ALA A 141 24.35 -3.05 16.79
C ALA A 141 23.81 -1.92 17.67
N THR A 142 22.80 -1.18 17.17
CA THR A 142 22.30 0.06 17.78
C THR A 142 20.79 0.05 18.04
N TRP A 143 20.33 0.94 18.92
CA TRP A 143 18.91 1.23 19.12
C TRP A 143 18.21 1.73 17.86
N GLN A 144 18.94 2.38 16.95
CA GLN A 144 18.39 2.85 15.68
C GLN A 144 18.02 1.68 14.77
N GLU A 145 18.90 0.69 14.65
CA GLU A 145 18.65 -0.53 13.88
C GLU A 145 17.51 -1.34 14.48
N TRP A 146 17.51 -1.52 15.80
CA TRP A 146 16.43 -2.21 16.51
C TRP A 146 15.08 -1.53 16.29
N ARG A 147 15.02 -0.20 16.41
CA ARG A 147 13.77 0.56 16.15
C ARG A 147 13.33 0.48 14.70
N ARG A 148 14.27 0.58 13.75
CA ARG A 148 13.96 0.42 12.34
C ARG A 148 13.35 -0.95 12.06
N TYR A 149 13.95 -2.00 12.59
CA TYR A 149 13.42 -3.36 12.48
C TYR A 149 12.03 -3.48 13.12
N SER A 150 11.87 -3.02 14.36
CA SER A 150 10.57 -3.00 15.04
C SER A 150 9.52 -2.26 14.20
N SER A 151 9.89 -1.13 13.57
CA SER A 151 8.99 -0.36 12.71
C SER A 151 8.64 -1.03 11.38
N LEU A 152 9.39 -2.04 10.94
CA LEU A 152 9.12 -2.74 9.67
C LEU A 152 8.45 -4.09 9.88
N VAL A 153 8.68 -4.74 11.02
CA VAL A 153 8.02 -6.01 11.36
C VAL A 153 6.70 -5.74 12.07
N ASN A 154 6.69 -4.86 13.06
CA ASN A 154 5.60 -4.84 14.03
C ASN A 154 4.59 -3.73 13.81
N THR A 155 5.04 -2.57 13.32
CA THR A 155 4.16 -1.48 12.91
C THR A 155 3.15 -1.96 11.86
N PRO A 156 3.49 -2.71 10.80
CA PRO A 156 2.50 -3.05 9.78
C PRO A 156 1.31 -3.88 10.28
N ILE A 157 1.51 -4.85 11.18
CA ILE A 157 0.41 -5.63 11.78
C ILE A 157 -0.42 -4.78 12.76
N ALA A 158 0.22 -3.94 13.56
CA ALA A 158 -0.44 -3.01 14.46
C ALA A 158 -1.28 -1.98 13.69
N PHE A 159 -0.81 -1.55 12.51
CA PHE A 159 -1.54 -0.65 11.63
C PHE A 159 -2.69 -1.36 10.94
N CYS A 160 -2.54 -2.60 10.49
CA CYS A 160 -3.64 -3.34 9.89
C CYS A 160 -4.76 -3.65 10.91
N ALA A 161 -4.41 -4.06 12.13
CA ALA A 161 -5.37 -4.21 13.23
C ALA A 161 -5.95 -2.86 13.69
N GLY A 162 -5.12 -1.81 13.75
CA GLY A 162 -5.53 -0.44 14.06
C GLY A 162 -6.51 0.12 13.04
N SER A 163 -6.24 -0.03 11.74
CA SER A 163 -7.11 0.38 10.63
C SER A 163 -8.47 -0.30 10.72
N LEU A 164 -8.54 -1.59 11.06
CA LEU A 164 -9.82 -2.26 11.32
C LEU A 164 -10.60 -1.56 12.44
N LEU A 165 -9.95 -1.31 13.57
CA LEU A 165 -10.57 -0.65 14.72
C LEU A 165 -10.99 0.79 14.41
N MET A 166 -10.16 1.57 13.72
CA MET A 166 -10.45 2.96 13.34
C MET A 166 -11.58 3.06 12.32
N ARG A 167 -11.57 2.20 11.28
CA ARG A 167 -12.67 2.14 10.29
C ARG A 167 -13.99 1.79 10.96
N THR A 168 -13.99 0.88 11.94
CA THR A 168 -15.19 0.60 12.72
C THR A 168 -15.60 1.71 13.69
N ALA A 169 -14.68 2.60 14.05
CA ALA A 169 -15.00 3.83 14.77
C ALA A 169 -15.60 4.92 13.85
N GLY A 170 -15.80 4.63 12.55
CA GLY A 170 -16.26 5.61 11.57
C GLY A 170 -15.16 6.58 11.13
N LEU A 171 -13.90 6.33 11.53
CA LEU A 171 -12.76 7.10 11.10
C LEU A 171 -12.29 6.54 9.75
N SER A 172 -12.45 7.32 8.68
CA SER A 172 -12.03 6.96 7.32
C SER A 172 -10.51 7.02 7.11
N ALA A 173 -9.79 7.55 8.10
CA ALA A 173 -8.34 7.70 8.08
C ALA A 173 -7.66 6.47 8.67
N ASP A 174 -6.68 5.91 7.94
CA ASP A 174 -5.78 4.91 8.48
C ASP A 174 -4.97 5.48 9.66
N PRO A 175 -4.47 4.67 10.61
CA PRO A 175 -3.70 5.15 11.76
C PRO A 175 -2.54 6.07 11.35
N GLU A 176 -1.91 5.81 10.19
CA GLU A 176 -0.87 6.65 9.61
C GLU A 176 -1.38 8.01 9.13
N THR A 177 -2.60 8.06 8.60
CA THR A 177 -3.26 9.30 8.19
C THR A 177 -3.69 10.12 9.41
N ILE A 178 -4.15 9.47 10.49
CA ILE A 178 -4.44 10.14 11.76
C ILE A 178 -3.14 10.67 12.39
N ALA A 179 -2.11 9.84 12.42
CA ALA A 179 -0.78 10.16 12.90
C ALA A 179 -0.13 11.33 12.14
N THR A 180 -0.26 11.37 10.82
CA THR A 180 0.24 12.48 9.99
C THR A 180 -0.63 13.74 10.05
N SER A 181 -1.93 13.60 10.35
CA SER A 181 -2.83 14.76 10.56
C SER A 181 -2.64 15.46 11.90
N VAL A 182 -2.00 14.80 12.87
CA VAL A 182 -1.73 15.36 14.20
C VAL A 182 -0.24 15.14 14.51
N PRO A 183 0.62 16.17 14.36
CA PRO A 183 2.08 16.03 14.43
C PRO A 183 2.62 15.28 15.65
N ASP A 184 1.95 15.37 16.79
CA ASP A 184 2.36 14.71 18.04
C ASP A 184 1.87 13.26 18.17
N VAL A 185 0.92 12.82 17.34
CA VAL A 185 0.31 11.48 17.42
C VAL A 185 1.17 10.42 16.73
N ALA A 186 1.82 10.72 15.61
CA ALA A 186 2.70 9.74 14.95
C ALA A 186 3.89 9.31 15.83
N PRO A 187 4.66 10.26 16.40
CA PRO A 187 5.81 9.90 17.24
C PRO A 187 5.38 9.22 18.54
N ALA A 188 4.26 9.65 19.13
CA ALA A 188 3.70 9.02 20.33
C ALA A 188 3.25 7.58 20.04
N TRP A 189 2.54 7.34 18.94
CA TRP A 189 2.10 6.00 18.55
C TRP A 189 3.27 5.05 18.31
N GLN A 190 4.28 5.48 17.56
CA GLN A 190 5.51 4.69 17.36
C GLN A 190 6.22 4.42 18.70
N THR A 191 6.19 5.37 19.63
CA THR A 191 6.78 5.22 20.97
C THR A 191 6.05 4.14 21.80
N ALA A 192 4.72 4.06 21.73
CA ALA A 192 3.97 2.98 22.37
C ALA A 192 4.27 1.62 21.73
N VAL A 193 4.28 1.55 20.39
CA VAL A 193 4.65 0.35 19.64
C VAL A 193 6.03 -0.13 20.11
N ASP A 194 7.04 0.73 20.10
CA ASP A 194 8.39 0.38 20.57
C ASP A 194 8.41 -0.13 22.02
N ALA A 195 7.53 0.36 22.89
CA ALA A 195 7.45 -0.08 24.29
C ALA A 195 6.81 -1.46 24.45
N ILE A 196 5.76 -1.73 23.68
CA ILE A 196 5.10 -3.05 23.56
C ILE A 196 6.15 -4.08 23.13
N PHE A 197 6.87 -3.83 22.04
CA PHE A 197 7.85 -4.79 21.52
C PHE A 197 9.09 -4.92 22.38
N LEU A 198 9.52 -3.87 23.07
CA LEU A 198 10.58 -4.01 24.08
C LEU A 198 10.11 -4.89 25.26
N THR A 199 8.82 -4.83 25.62
CA THR A 199 8.25 -5.70 26.65
C THR A 199 8.24 -7.16 26.20
N ASP A 200 7.86 -7.43 24.95
CA ASP A 200 7.88 -8.79 24.40
C ASP A 200 9.31 -9.34 24.31
N ALA A 201 10.27 -8.55 23.82
CA ALA A 201 11.69 -8.95 23.77
C ALA A 201 12.26 -9.32 25.16
N LEU A 202 11.73 -8.74 26.25
CA LEU A 202 12.09 -9.11 27.62
C LEU A 202 11.36 -10.37 28.09
N VAL A 203 10.05 -10.46 27.85
CA VAL A 203 9.19 -11.54 28.34
C VAL A 203 9.50 -12.86 27.62
N ASP A 204 9.83 -12.79 26.34
CA ASP A 204 10.10 -13.95 25.48
C ASP A 204 11.60 -14.27 25.38
N LEU A 205 12.44 -13.54 26.13
CA LEU A 205 13.91 -13.68 26.14
C LEU A 205 14.37 -15.14 26.33
N SER A 206 13.72 -15.92 27.20
CA SER A 206 14.11 -17.33 27.43
C SER A 206 13.97 -18.20 26.20
N ASP A 207 12.98 -17.89 25.36
CA ASP A 207 12.63 -18.66 24.17
C ASP A 207 13.57 -18.26 23.03
N ASP A 208 13.85 -16.97 22.87
CA ASP A 208 14.84 -16.44 21.93
C ASP A 208 16.24 -16.97 22.22
N LEU A 209 16.66 -16.97 23.49
CA LEU A 209 17.93 -17.56 23.91
C LEU A 209 17.98 -19.07 23.65
N GLY A 210 16.86 -19.77 23.78
CA GLY A 210 16.74 -21.20 23.42
C GLY A 210 17.00 -21.47 21.94
N ARG A 211 16.80 -20.46 21.08
CA ARG A 211 17.08 -20.51 19.64
C ARG A 211 18.48 -19.98 19.30
N GLY A 212 19.22 -19.45 20.27
CA GLY A 212 20.52 -18.81 20.06
C GLY A 212 20.44 -17.34 19.63
N HIS A 213 19.29 -16.70 19.79
CA HIS A 213 19.06 -15.30 19.42
C HIS A 213 19.07 -14.42 20.68
N VAL A 214 19.55 -13.18 20.53
CA VAL A 214 19.45 -12.15 21.57
C VAL A 214 18.71 -10.96 20.95
N PRO A 215 17.43 -10.73 21.29
CA PRO A 215 16.54 -9.78 20.63
C PRO A 215 16.79 -8.32 21.07
N LEU A 216 18.00 -8.01 21.55
CA LEU A 216 18.41 -6.73 22.11
C LEU A 216 19.64 -6.19 21.35
N PRO A 217 19.72 -4.86 21.17
CA PRO A 217 20.86 -4.25 20.51
C PRO A 217 22.13 -4.34 21.37
N GLN A 218 23.29 -4.47 20.72
CA GLN A 218 24.58 -4.53 21.40
C GLN A 218 24.83 -3.28 22.26
N GLU A 219 24.44 -2.10 21.76
CA GLU A 219 24.45 -0.84 22.50
C GLU A 219 23.76 -0.94 23.88
N ALA A 220 22.60 -1.61 23.97
CA ALA A 220 21.90 -1.78 25.24
C ALA A 220 22.65 -2.67 26.22
N LEU A 221 23.37 -3.67 25.71
CA LEU A 221 24.17 -4.58 26.53
C LEU A 221 25.42 -3.85 27.05
N ASP A 222 26.06 -3.07 26.19
CA ASP A 222 27.28 -2.30 26.49
C ASP A 222 27.00 -1.18 27.52
N GLU A 223 25.83 -0.54 27.47
CA GLU A 223 25.37 0.49 28.43
C GLU A 223 25.47 0.07 29.90
N VAL A 224 25.42 -1.24 30.17
CA VAL A 224 25.41 -1.84 31.53
C VAL A 224 26.45 -2.95 31.70
N GLY A 225 27.30 -3.19 30.70
CA GLY A 225 28.38 -4.18 30.76
C GLY A 225 27.92 -5.64 30.73
N VAL A 226 26.83 -5.97 30.02
CA VAL A 226 26.38 -7.35 29.82
C VAL A 226 27.05 -7.96 28.59
N HIS A 227 27.68 -9.13 28.73
CA HIS A 227 28.20 -9.84 27.56
C HIS A 227 27.14 -10.75 26.95
N ARG A 228 27.02 -10.73 25.61
CA ARG A 228 26.10 -11.57 24.85
C ARG A 228 26.28 -13.07 25.13
N ALA A 229 27.52 -13.50 25.37
CA ALA A 229 27.84 -14.87 25.75
C ALA A 229 27.26 -15.29 27.10
N ASP A 230 27.11 -14.37 28.05
CA ASP A 230 26.47 -14.64 29.35
C ASP A 230 24.97 -14.88 29.18
N LEU A 231 24.32 -14.09 28.33
CA LEU A 231 22.90 -14.27 28.00
C LEU A 231 22.65 -15.62 27.33
N LEU A 232 23.43 -15.96 26.30
CA LEU A 232 23.33 -17.25 25.60
C LEU A 232 23.62 -18.44 26.52
N ALA A 233 24.53 -18.28 27.48
CA ALA A 233 24.80 -19.27 28.51
C ALA A 233 23.77 -19.25 29.66
N ARG A 234 22.76 -18.39 29.60
CA ARG A 234 21.71 -18.19 30.61
C ARG A 234 22.28 -17.92 32.01
N ARG A 235 23.37 -17.14 32.08
CA ARG A 235 24.01 -16.73 33.33
C ARG A 235 23.38 -15.46 33.87
N THR A 236 22.86 -15.52 35.09
CA THR A 236 22.40 -14.34 35.83
C THR A 236 23.62 -13.59 36.38
N THR A 237 23.70 -12.29 36.09
CA THR A 237 24.72 -11.38 36.63
C THR A 237 24.07 -10.11 37.17
N PRO A 238 24.70 -9.37 38.09
CA PRO A 238 24.18 -8.07 38.53
C PRO A 238 24.00 -7.08 37.37
N ALA A 239 24.88 -7.13 36.37
CA ALA A 239 24.77 -6.34 35.14
C ALA A 239 23.50 -6.68 34.34
N PHE A 240 23.11 -7.96 34.30
CA PHE A 240 21.88 -8.39 33.65
C PHE A 240 20.63 -7.90 34.41
N GLU A 241 20.63 -7.93 35.74
CA GLU A 241 19.50 -7.39 36.52
C GLU A 241 19.34 -5.88 36.30
N GLU A 242 20.45 -5.14 36.23
CA GLU A 242 20.47 -3.72 35.89
C GLU A 242 19.99 -3.46 34.44
N LEU A 243 20.36 -4.31 33.48
CA LEU A 243 19.83 -4.27 32.10
C LEU A 243 18.29 -4.34 32.12
N VAL A 244 17.75 -5.37 32.76
CA VAL A 244 16.29 -5.57 32.84
C VAL A 244 15.63 -4.38 33.52
N ARG A 245 16.20 -3.85 34.60
CA ARG A 245 15.68 -2.65 35.27
C ARG A 245 15.61 -1.45 34.31
N ARG A 246 16.70 -1.14 33.59
CA ARG A 246 16.71 -0.01 32.63
C ARG A 246 15.74 -0.19 31.48
N LEU A 247 15.68 -1.40 30.90
CA LEU A 247 14.78 -1.70 29.80
C LEU A 247 13.31 -1.63 30.24
N THR A 248 13.01 -2.14 31.44
CA THR A 248 11.66 -2.07 32.00
C THR A 248 11.25 -0.64 32.35
N ASP A 249 12.15 0.17 32.91
CA ASP A 249 11.89 1.60 33.18
C ASP A 249 11.67 2.38 31.87
N ARG A 250 12.47 2.09 30.84
CA ARG A 250 12.33 2.69 29.50
C ARG A 250 10.99 2.34 28.86
N ALA A 251 10.59 1.07 28.89
CA ALA A 251 9.30 0.64 28.36
C ALA A 251 8.13 1.27 29.15
N ARG A 252 8.22 1.31 30.48
CA ARG A 252 7.19 1.89 31.36
C ARG A 252 6.99 3.38 31.06
N HIS A 253 8.08 4.14 31.03
CA HIS A 253 8.05 5.56 30.69
C HIS A 253 7.34 5.81 29.35
N ARG A 254 7.63 5.01 28.31
CA ARG A 254 7.01 5.16 27.00
C ARG A 254 5.50 4.81 26.99
N LEU A 255 5.11 3.74 27.70
CA LEU A 255 3.69 3.37 27.83
C LEU A 255 2.88 4.42 28.59
N ASP A 256 3.48 5.11 29.57
CA ASP A 256 2.78 6.11 30.38
C ASP A 256 2.64 7.46 29.68
N HIS A 257 3.48 7.76 28.68
CA HIS A 257 3.49 9.03 27.94
C HIS A 257 2.92 8.94 26.52
N THR A 258 2.20 7.86 26.19
CA THR A 258 1.52 7.74 24.89
C THR A 258 0.01 7.88 25.06
N PRO A 259 -0.56 9.09 24.84
CA PRO A 259 -2.01 9.27 24.94
C PRO A 259 -2.73 8.53 23.80
N LEU A 260 -3.81 7.84 24.13
CA LEU A 260 -4.76 7.38 23.11
C LEU A 260 -5.42 8.60 22.44
N PRO A 261 -5.69 8.56 21.12
CA PRO A 261 -6.36 9.66 20.44
C PRO A 261 -7.69 10.03 21.15
N PRO A 262 -8.00 11.32 21.33
CA PRO A 262 -9.18 11.76 22.09
C PRO A 262 -10.52 11.46 21.40
N ALA A 263 -10.50 11.15 20.09
CA ALA A 263 -11.69 10.94 19.26
C ALA A 263 -12.00 9.45 18.98
N LEU A 264 -11.51 8.53 19.82
CA LEU A 264 -11.77 7.10 19.63
C LEU A 264 -13.19 6.70 20.04
N HIS A 265 -13.78 5.79 19.26
CA HIS A 265 -15.01 5.11 19.66
C HIS A 265 -14.85 4.49 21.06
N PRO A 266 -15.81 4.64 21.99
CA PRO A 266 -15.64 4.22 23.38
C PRO A 266 -15.24 2.74 23.54
N ALA A 267 -15.78 1.86 22.70
CA ALA A 267 -15.45 0.44 22.75
C ALA A 267 -14.01 0.14 22.26
N VAL A 268 -13.50 0.93 21.31
CA VAL A 268 -12.11 0.83 20.82
C VAL A 268 -11.15 1.36 21.88
N ALA A 269 -11.50 2.48 22.54
CA ALA A 269 -10.73 3.02 23.66
C ALA A 269 -10.62 2.01 24.81
N VAL A 270 -11.70 1.29 25.14
CA VAL A 270 -11.66 0.21 26.15
C VAL A 270 -10.72 -0.92 25.73
N ALA A 271 -10.76 -1.34 24.47
CA ALA A 271 -9.89 -2.42 23.98
C ALA A 271 -8.40 -2.03 24.02
N LEU A 272 -8.06 -0.85 23.49
CA LEU A 272 -6.68 -0.35 23.48
C LEU A 272 -6.17 -0.04 24.90
N GLY A 273 -6.99 0.57 25.75
CA GLY A 273 -6.62 0.79 27.16
C GLY A 273 -6.36 -0.51 27.91
N THR A 274 -7.20 -1.53 27.70
CA THR A 274 -7.00 -2.86 28.30
C THR A 274 -5.75 -3.54 27.77
N TYR A 275 -5.44 -3.36 26.48
CA TYR A 275 -4.20 -3.85 25.88
C TYR A 275 -2.99 -3.23 26.57
N THR A 276 -2.94 -1.90 26.69
CA THR A 276 -1.86 -1.19 27.40
C THR A 276 -1.73 -1.63 28.85
N ASP A 277 -2.83 -1.82 29.58
CA ASP A 277 -2.80 -2.27 30.98
C ASP A 277 -2.28 -3.70 31.13
N LEU A 278 -2.58 -4.59 30.18
CA LEU A 278 -2.02 -5.94 30.16
C LEU A 278 -0.52 -5.93 29.87
N TYR A 279 -0.03 -5.04 29.00
CA TYR A 279 1.40 -4.86 28.77
C TYR A 279 2.11 -4.25 29.98
N ARG A 280 1.49 -3.30 30.70
CA ARG A 280 2.01 -2.84 32.00
C ARG A 280 2.12 -3.99 33.00
N LEU A 281 1.16 -4.91 33.01
CA LEU A 281 1.20 -6.10 33.87
C LEU A 281 2.31 -7.07 33.46
N ARG A 282 2.53 -7.31 32.15
CA ARG A 282 3.67 -8.11 31.63
C ARG A 282 4.99 -7.50 32.05
N LEU A 283 5.12 -6.20 31.86
CA LEU A 283 6.32 -5.45 32.20
C LEU A 283 6.63 -5.51 33.70
N LYS A 284 5.58 -5.41 34.54
CA LYS A 284 5.72 -5.61 35.98
C LYS A 284 6.18 -7.04 36.31
N ALA A 285 5.61 -8.06 35.69
CA ALA A 285 6.02 -9.45 35.92
C ALA A 285 7.49 -9.70 35.54
N ALA A 286 7.96 -9.09 34.44
CA ALA A 286 9.36 -9.13 34.04
C ALA A 286 10.28 -8.41 35.04
N ALA A 287 9.89 -7.22 35.50
CA ALA A 287 10.64 -6.44 36.49
C ALA A 287 10.70 -7.10 37.87
N ASP A 288 9.65 -7.81 38.29
CA ASP A 288 9.58 -8.47 39.60
C ASP A 288 10.50 -9.70 39.69
N THR A 289 10.85 -10.32 38.54
CA THR A 289 11.67 -11.54 38.50
C THR A 289 12.73 -11.54 37.39
N PRO A 290 13.70 -10.59 37.37
CA PRO A 290 14.65 -10.42 36.27
C PRO A 290 15.43 -11.69 35.93
N ALA A 291 15.99 -12.37 36.93
CA ALA A 291 16.76 -13.60 36.75
C ALA A 291 15.95 -14.74 36.09
N ALA A 292 14.63 -14.78 36.28
CA ALA A 292 13.79 -15.82 35.70
C ALA A 292 13.67 -15.69 34.17
N LEU A 293 13.86 -14.48 33.62
CA LEU A 293 13.73 -14.19 32.18
C LEU A 293 14.73 -14.97 31.32
N LEU A 294 15.87 -15.39 31.87
CA LEU A 294 16.85 -16.21 31.15
C LEU A 294 16.40 -17.67 30.97
N HIS A 295 15.43 -18.12 31.79
CA HIS A 295 15.08 -19.53 31.89
C HIS A 295 13.63 -19.82 31.53
N ARG A 296 12.73 -18.88 31.74
CA ARG A 296 11.30 -19.06 31.49
C ARG A 296 10.58 -17.73 31.24
N ARG A 297 9.54 -17.81 30.44
CA ARG A 297 8.55 -16.75 30.26
C ARG A 297 7.83 -16.44 31.58
N PRO A 298 7.75 -15.16 32.02
CA PRO A 298 6.93 -14.75 33.16
C PRO A 298 5.45 -15.09 32.94
N ALA A 299 4.83 -15.76 33.90
CA ALA A 299 3.39 -16.02 33.86
C ALA A 299 2.61 -14.83 34.43
N LEU A 300 1.62 -14.33 33.69
CA LEU A 300 0.72 -13.31 34.21
C LEU A 300 -0.22 -13.89 35.29
N PRO A 301 -0.29 -13.31 36.51
CA PRO A 301 -1.17 -13.80 37.56
C PRO A 301 -2.63 -13.80 37.11
N ARG A 302 -3.31 -14.95 37.19
CA ARG A 302 -4.71 -15.11 36.77
C ARG A 302 -5.63 -14.08 37.41
N ASN A 303 -5.45 -13.81 38.70
CA ASN A 303 -6.27 -12.85 39.44
C ASN A 303 -6.07 -11.41 38.95
N ALA A 304 -4.83 -11.01 38.65
CA ALA A 304 -4.53 -9.68 38.12
C ALA A 304 -5.12 -9.50 36.71
N ARG A 305 -5.01 -10.52 35.85
CA ARG A 305 -5.67 -10.54 34.53
C ARG A 305 -7.18 -10.44 34.63
N LEU A 306 -7.80 -11.21 35.52
CA LEU A 306 -9.26 -11.16 35.71
C LEU A 306 -9.73 -9.77 36.18
N ARG A 307 -8.96 -9.10 37.05
CA ARG A 307 -9.25 -7.74 37.51
C ARG A 307 -9.22 -6.71 36.39
N LEU A 308 -8.40 -6.90 35.35
CA LEU A 308 -8.38 -6.03 34.17
C LEU A 308 -9.47 -6.42 33.16
N LEU A 309 -9.56 -7.72 32.82
CA LEU A 309 -10.42 -8.20 31.74
C LEU A 309 -11.91 -8.20 32.08
N LEU A 310 -12.30 -8.52 33.32
CA LEU A 310 -13.71 -8.60 33.70
C LEU A 310 -14.43 -7.24 33.57
N PRO A 311 -13.94 -6.13 34.16
CA PRO A 311 -14.57 -4.83 33.96
C PRO A 311 -14.45 -4.35 32.51
N ALA A 312 -13.34 -4.65 31.83
CA ALA A 312 -13.17 -4.32 30.42
C ALA A 312 -14.23 -5.00 29.52
N ARG A 313 -14.57 -6.27 29.78
CA ARG A 313 -15.63 -6.98 29.04
C ARG A 313 -16.98 -6.32 29.22
N THR A 314 -17.33 -5.95 30.45
CA THR A 314 -18.61 -5.27 30.74
C THR A 314 -18.65 -3.89 30.07
N LYS A 315 -17.57 -3.11 30.19
CA LYS A 315 -17.44 -1.78 29.56
C LYS A 315 -17.51 -1.87 28.04
N ALA A 316 -16.78 -2.81 27.43
CA ALA A 316 -16.77 -3.00 25.98
C ALA A 316 -18.15 -3.44 25.47
N ALA A 317 -18.79 -4.41 26.14
CA ALA A 317 -20.14 -4.86 25.76
C ALA A 317 -21.17 -3.72 25.83
N LEU A 318 -21.13 -2.92 26.90
CA LEU A 318 -21.98 -1.74 27.04
C LEU A 318 -21.68 -0.69 25.94
N ALA A 319 -20.40 -0.41 25.68
CA ALA A 319 -19.99 0.55 24.67
C ALA A 319 -20.42 0.13 23.25
N TRP A 320 -20.27 -1.14 22.89
CA TRP A 320 -20.77 -1.65 21.60
C TRP A 320 -22.30 -1.65 21.49
N ALA A 321 -23.01 -1.73 22.62
CA ALA A 321 -24.48 -1.68 22.64
C ALA A 321 -25.02 -0.24 22.57
N LEU A 322 -24.39 0.71 23.27
CA LEU A 322 -24.80 2.12 23.31
C LEU A 322 -24.37 2.91 22.07
N PHE A 323 -23.27 2.50 21.45
CA PHE A 323 -22.74 3.10 20.23
C PHE A 323 -22.66 2.03 19.13
N PRO A 324 -23.81 1.54 18.62
CA PRO A 324 -23.81 0.52 17.59
C PRO A 324 -23.35 1.14 16.27
N PHE A 325 -22.23 0.65 15.75
CA PHE A 325 -21.80 0.94 14.38
C PHE A 325 -22.06 -0.31 13.51
N PRO A 326 -22.62 -0.18 12.29
CA PRO A 326 -22.82 -1.32 11.42
C PRO A 326 -21.45 -1.79 10.93
N VAL A 327 -20.86 -2.74 11.66
CA VAL A 327 -19.76 -3.56 11.17
C VAL A 327 -20.35 -4.46 10.08
N GLN A 328 -20.46 -3.94 8.85
CA GLN A 328 -20.85 -4.72 7.69
C GLN A 328 -19.58 -5.26 7.03
N PRO A 329 -19.18 -6.51 7.31
CA PRO A 329 -18.26 -7.18 6.41
C PRO A 329 -18.88 -7.14 5.01
N CYS A 330 -18.12 -6.70 4.01
CA CYS A 330 -18.51 -6.84 2.61
C CYS A 330 -17.84 -8.12 2.11
N PRO A 331 -18.43 -9.31 2.31
CA PRO A 331 -17.76 -10.56 1.94
C PRO A 331 -17.47 -10.54 0.43
N PRO A 332 -16.30 -11.03 0.00
CA PRO A 332 -15.99 -11.13 -1.41
C PRO A 332 -17.05 -11.96 -2.14
N PRO A 333 -17.41 -11.62 -3.39
CA PRO A 333 -18.36 -12.42 -4.15
C PRO A 333 -17.85 -13.86 -4.26
N PRO A 334 -18.75 -14.87 -4.19
CA PRO A 334 -18.34 -16.26 -4.29
C PRO A 334 -17.63 -16.51 -5.63
N PRO A 335 -16.59 -17.35 -5.69
CA PRO A 335 -15.94 -17.68 -6.95
C PRO A 335 -16.97 -18.32 -7.90
N PRO A 336 -16.89 -18.06 -9.21
CA PRO A 336 -17.77 -18.69 -10.17
C PRO A 336 -17.64 -20.21 -10.05
N ALA A 337 -18.76 -20.91 -9.94
CA ALA A 337 -18.78 -22.36 -9.85
C ALA A 337 -18.18 -22.96 -11.13
N ALA A 338 -17.19 -23.84 -10.97
CA ALA A 338 -16.59 -24.55 -12.10
C ALA A 338 -17.66 -25.43 -12.76
N GLY A 339 -18.07 -25.09 -13.98
CA GLY A 339 -18.81 -25.99 -14.88
C GLY A 339 -20.32 -25.78 -15.03
N ALA A 340 -20.89 -24.60 -14.78
CA ALA A 340 -22.27 -24.32 -15.20
C ALA A 340 -22.31 -23.75 -16.63
N PRO A 341 -23.15 -24.27 -17.55
CA PRO A 341 -23.26 -23.71 -18.89
C PRO A 341 -23.85 -22.30 -18.83
N GLU A 342 -23.26 -21.36 -19.56
CA GLU A 342 -23.73 -19.99 -19.69
C GLU A 342 -25.10 -19.97 -20.40
N GLY A 343 -26.17 -19.92 -19.61
CA GLY A 343 -27.52 -19.62 -20.09
C GLY A 343 -27.70 -18.11 -20.29
N PRO A 344 -28.50 -17.67 -21.28
CA PRO A 344 -28.53 -16.27 -21.73
C PRO A 344 -29.23 -15.28 -20.78
N ASP A 345 -29.78 -15.75 -19.66
CA ASP A 345 -30.65 -14.93 -18.81
C ASP A 345 -29.95 -14.22 -17.63
N ARG A 346 -28.65 -14.45 -17.39
CA ARG A 346 -27.92 -13.72 -16.32
C ARG A 346 -27.45 -12.32 -16.69
N ALA A 347 -27.45 -11.97 -17.98
CA ALA A 347 -27.04 -10.64 -18.46
C ALA A 347 -28.02 -9.54 -18.03
N LYS A 348 -29.31 -9.85 -17.84
CA LYS A 348 -30.33 -8.82 -17.53
C LYS A 348 -30.45 -8.45 -16.05
N GLU A 349 -30.05 -9.32 -15.13
CA GLU A 349 -30.13 -9.02 -13.68
C GLU A 349 -28.81 -8.52 -13.06
N THR A 350 -27.66 -8.73 -13.73
CA THR A 350 -26.37 -8.18 -13.29
C THR A 350 -26.16 -6.73 -13.74
N ASP A 351 -26.79 -6.30 -14.84
CA ASP A 351 -26.76 -4.90 -15.30
C ASP A 351 -27.46 -3.93 -14.33
N ALA A 352 -28.42 -4.39 -13.53
CA ALA A 352 -29.18 -3.52 -12.64
C ALA A 352 -28.46 -3.16 -11.32
N ARG A 353 -27.34 -3.82 -10.97
CA ARG A 353 -26.73 -3.70 -9.63
C ARG A 353 -25.27 -3.25 -9.62
N THR A 354 -24.63 -3.06 -10.78
CA THR A 354 -23.25 -2.55 -10.89
C THR A 354 -23.13 -1.29 -11.78
N ALA A 355 -24.24 -0.71 -12.24
CA ALA A 355 -24.24 0.61 -12.87
C ALA A 355 -24.93 1.64 -11.96
N ARG A 356 -24.25 2.06 -10.90
CA ARG A 356 -24.29 3.50 -10.57
C ARG A 356 -23.21 4.16 -11.42
N HIS A 357 -23.42 4.19 -12.74
CA HIS A 357 -22.76 5.19 -13.57
C HIS A 357 -23.26 6.54 -13.06
N ARG A 358 -22.49 7.16 -12.15
CA ARG A 358 -22.64 8.60 -11.91
C ARG A 358 -22.47 9.26 -13.28
N ALA A 359 -23.42 10.12 -13.65
CA ALA A 359 -23.36 10.84 -14.92
C ALA A 359 -22.02 11.56 -15.01
N ILE A 360 -21.31 11.35 -16.13
CA ILE A 360 -20.14 12.17 -16.46
C ILE A 360 -20.60 13.61 -16.56
N THR A 361 -19.95 14.51 -15.83
CA THR A 361 -20.21 15.95 -15.88
C THR A 361 -19.06 16.68 -16.56
N PRO A 362 -19.32 17.77 -17.30
CA PRO A 362 -18.26 18.61 -17.80
C PRO A 362 -17.45 19.20 -16.63
N PRO A 363 -16.15 19.45 -16.81
CA PRO A 363 -15.32 20.07 -15.79
C PRO A 363 -15.83 21.47 -15.41
N PRO A 364 -15.57 21.95 -14.19
CA PRO A 364 -15.95 23.30 -13.78
C PRO A 364 -15.18 24.36 -14.61
N PRO A 365 -15.85 25.48 -14.98
CA PRO A 365 -15.20 26.53 -15.75
C PRO A 365 -14.09 27.21 -14.94
N HIS A 366 -13.07 27.72 -15.62
CA HIS A 366 -11.99 28.46 -14.97
C HIS A 366 -12.52 29.72 -14.25
N PRO A 367 -12.02 30.06 -13.04
CA PRO A 367 -12.48 31.23 -12.27
C PRO A 367 -12.40 32.56 -13.03
N SER A 368 -11.46 32.71 -13.97
CA SER A 368 -11.34 33.91 -14.79
C SER A 368 -12.41 34.06 -15.89
N GLY A 369 -13.26 33.04 -16.09
CA GLY A 369 -14.23 33.00 -17.19
C GLY A 369 -13.61 32.71 -18.57
N ALA A 370 -12.32 32.39 -18.65
CA ALA A 370 -11.67 32.00 -19.90
C ALA A 370 -12.34 30.75 -20.50
N ARG A 371 -12.22 30.59 -21.82
CA ARG A 371 -12.76 29.47 -22.59
C ARG A 371 -11.67 28.91 -23.50
N PRO A 372 -11.71 27.62 -23.84
CA PRO A 372 -10.71 27.02 -24.71
C PRO A 372 -10.72 27.72 -26.09
N PRO A 373 -9.54 27.94 -26.70
CA PRO A 373 -9.43 28.47 -28.04
C PRO A 373 -10.05 27.51 -29.06
N ARG A 374 -10.60 28.06 -30.13
CA ARG A 374 -11.15 27.26 -31.24
C ARG A 374 -10.04 26.95 -32.24
N LEU A 375 -9.62 25.69 -32.29
CA LEU A 375 -8.61 25.21 -33.21
C LEU A 375 -9.22 24.24 -34.21
N PRO A 376 -8.76 24.26 -35.48
CA PRO A 376 -9.18 23.24 -36.43
C PRO A 376 -8.62 21.86 -36.01
N PRO A 377 -9.35 20.75 -36.22
CA PRO A 377 -8.95 19.42 -35.73
C PRO A 377 -7.54 18.99 -36.15
N GLU A 378 -7.08 19.38 -37.34
CA GLU A 378 -5.74 19.07 -37.86
C GLU A 378 -4.59 19.81 -37.16
N ALA A 379 -4.89 20.93 -36.50
CA ALA A 379 -3.91 21.71 -35.74
C ALA A 379 -3.86 21.33 -34.26
N MET A 380 -4.80 20.49 -33.80
CA MET A 380 -4.83 20.00 -32.43
C MET A 380 -3.76 18.91 -32.22
N PRO A 381 -2.87 19.03 -31.22
CA PRO A 381 -2.00 17.93 -30.86
C PRO A 381 -2.85 16.77 -30.32
N ARG A 382 -2.56 15.56 -30.76
CA ARG A 382 -3.17 14.34 -30.21
C ARG A 382 -2.65 14.07 -28.81
N HIS A 383 -1.37 14.33 -28.57
CA HIS A 383 -0.69 14.02 -27.32
C HIS A 383 0.21 15.16 -26.83
N VAL A 384 -0.10 15.69 -25.65
CA VAL A 384 0.75 16.64 -24.93
C VAL A 384 1.43 15.95 -23.74
N ALA A 385 2.74 16.13 -23.60
CA ALA A 385 3.49 15.66 -22.44
C ALA A 385 4.03 16.85 -21.62
N ILE A 386 3.92 16.81 -20.30
CA ILE A 386 4.29 17.93 -19.42
C ILE A 386 5.32 17.52 -18.37
N VAL A 387 6.45 18.24 -18.36
CA VAL A 387 7.40 18.22 -17.25
C VAL A 387 7.03 19.33 -16.25
N MET A 388 6.45 18.92 -15.12
CA MET A 388 5.91 19.79 -14.06
C MET A 388 7.01 20.29 -13.11
N ASP A 389 7.93 21.11 -13.62
CA ASP A 389 9.09 21.60 -12.87
C ASP A 389 8.87 23.01 -12.27
N GLY A 390 9.62 23.33 -11.22
CA GLY A 390 9.56 24.61 -10.52
C GLY A 390 8.89 24.59 -9.15
N ASN A 391 8.26 23.47 -8.73
CA ASN A 391 7.54 23.35 -7.45
C ASN A 391 8.36 23.80 -6.23
N GLY A 392 9.54 23.20 -6.05
CA GLY A 392 10.40 23.52 -4.91
C GLY A 392 10.99 24.93 -4.97
N ARG A 393 11.38 25.41 -6.16
CA ARG A 393 11.90 26.79 -6.33
C ARG A 393 10.83 27.83 -6.01
N TRP A 394 9.59 27.58 -6.45
CA TRP A 394 8.44 28.44 -6.18
C TRP A 394 8.14 28.56 -4.68
N ALA A 395 8.20 27.44 -3.95
CA ALA A 395 7.98 27.43 -2.50
C ALA A 395 9.12 28.17 -1.77
N THR A 396 10.37 27.87 -2.09
CA THR A 396 11.54 28.52 -1.50
C THR A 396 11.54 30.02 -1.73
N ALA A 397 11.19 30.48 -2.93
CA ALA A 397 11.09 31.92 -3.25
C ALA A 397 10.03 32.66 -2.42
N ARG A 398 9.09 31.94 -1.82
CA ARG A 398 8.01 32.47 -0.98
C ARG A 398 8.21 32.19 0.52
N GLY A 399 9.36 31.65 0.91
CA GLY A 399 9.62 31.26 2.30
C GLY A 399 8.78 30.06 2.79
N LEU A 400 8.22 29.28 1.87
CA LEU A 400 7.37 28.12 2.17
C LEU A 400 8.17 26.80 2.14
N PRO A 401 7.75 25.78 2.91
CA PRO A 401 8.25 24.41 2.76
C PRO A 401 8.07 23.90 1.33
N ARG A 402 9.03 23.10 0.83
CA ARG A 402 8.98 22.53 -0.53
C ARG A 402 7.73 21.70 -0.80
N THR A 403 7.18 21.08 0.25
CA THR A 403 5.92 20.33 0.23
C THR A 403 4.73 21.18 -0.21
N ASP A 404 4.71 22.47 0.13
CA ASP A 404 3.61 23.38 -0.23
C ASP A 404 3.63 23.69 -1.73
N GLY A 405 4.83 23.75 -2.32
CA GLY A 405 4.98 23.83 -3.77
C GLY A 405 4.40 22.61 -4.48
N HIS A 406 4.55 21.41 -3.91
CA HIS A 406 3.95 20.19 -4.47
C HIS A 406 2.43 20.15 -4.31
N ARG A 407 1.88 20.69 -3.22
CA ARG A 407 0.42 20.85 -3.03
C ARG A 407 -0.17 21.80 -4.06
N ALA A 408 0.41 22.99 -4.22
CA ALA A 408 0.00 23.94 -5.25
C ALA A 408 0.15 23.35 -6.66
N GLY A 409 1.20 22.57 -6.89
CA GLY A 409 1.36 21.82 -8.14
C GLY A 409 0.29 20.77 -8.41
N THR A 410 -0.32 20.20 -7.36
CA THR A 410 -1.47 19.28 -7.52
C THR A 410 -2.71 20.04 -7.99
N ASP A 411 -2.95 21.24 -7.44
CA ASP A 411 -4.08 22.07 -7.85
C ASP A 411 -3.91 22.56 -9.29
N ALA A 412 -2.69 22.93 -9.69
CA ALA A 412 -2.35 23.24 -11.09
C ALA A 412 -2.62 22.05 -12.04
N LEU A 413 -2.25 20.83 -11.63
CA LEU A 413 -2.50 19.62 -12.43
C LEU A 413 -4.00 19.37 -12.63
N ILE A 414 -4.80 19.50 -11.57
CA ILE A 414 -6.26 19.34 -11.66
C ILE A 414 -6.84 20.34 -12.66
N ASP A 415 -6.43 21.61 -12.58
CA ASP A 415 -6.93 22.63 -13.50
C ASP A 415 -6.49 22.37 -14.95
N VAL A 416 -5.25 21.94 -15.17
CA VAL A 416 -4.75 21.55 -16.50
C VAL A 416 -5.53 20.36 -17.07
N VAL A 417 -5.90 19.37 -16.24
CA VAL A 417 -6.74 18.23 -16.67
C VAL A 417 -8.16 18.69 -17.05
N HIS A 418 -8.75 19.61 -16.29
CA HIS A 418 -10.00 20.27 -16.69
C HIS A 418 -9.85 20.98 -18.04
N GLY A 419 -8.76 21.73 -18.21
CA GLY A 419 -8.41 22.38 -19.47
C GLY A 419 -8.31 21.44 -20.65
N ALA A 420 -7.64 20.30 -20.45
CA ALA A 420 -7.47 19.26 -21.46
C ALA A 420 -8.81 18.66 -21.89
N LEU A 421 -9.71 18.37 -20.94
CA LEU A 421 -11.08 17.93 -21.23
C LEU A 421 -11.87 19.01 -21.99
N GLU A 422 -11.81 20.28 -21.56
CA GLU A 422 -12.54 21.39 -22.19
C GLU A 422 -12.13 21.64 -23.64
N ILE A 423 -10.83 21.52 -23.96
CA ILE A 423 -10.33 21.71 -25.33
C ILE A 423 -10.48 20.45 -26.20
N GLY A 424 -10.81 19.30 -25.62
CA GLY A 424 -10.91 18.02 -26.33
C GLY A 424 -9.56 17.35 -26.62
N LEU A 425 -8.57 17.54 -25.75
CA LEU A 425 -7.28 16.83 -25.85
C LEU A 425 -7.49 15.35 -25.51
N THR A 426 -6.95 14.46 -26.35
CA THR A 426 -7.18 13.01 -26.17
C THR A 426 -6.14 12.33 -25.28
N HIS A 427 -4.89 12.78 -25.30
CA HIS A 427 -3.80 12.20 -24.50
C HIS A 427 -3.00 13.30 -23.79
N LEU A 428 -2.85 13.14 -22.48
CA LEU A 428 -2.01 13.98 -21.64
C LEU A 428 -1.07 13.09 -20.82
N THR A 429 0.24 13.29 -20.92
CA THR A 429 1.22 12.57 -20.10
C THR A 429 1.94 13.52 -19.16
N VAL A 430 2.01 13.22 -17.87
CA VAL A 430 2.59 14.12 -16.87
C VAL A 430 3.74 13.46 -16.11
N TYR A 431 4.85 14.20 -15.95
CA TYR A 431 6.02 13.70 -15.22
C TYR A 431 5.87 13.92 -13.72
N ALA A 432 5.15 13.03 -13.05
CA ALA A 432 4.81 13.16 -11.63
C ALA A 432 5.99 12.82 -10.69
N PHE A 433 6.76 11.76 -11.00
CA PHE A 433 7.93 11.39 -10.20
C PHE A 433 8.98 10.64 -11.04
N SER A 434 10.20 11.14 -11.03
CA SER A 434 11.33 10.66 -11.83
C SER A 434 12.20 9.65 -11.06
N THR A 435 12.83 8.70 -11.76
CA THR A 435 13.83 7.79 -11.15
C THR A 435 15.02 8.52 -10.55
N GLU A 436 15.34 9.72 -11.04
CA GLU A 436 16.39 10.57 -10.51
C GLU A 436 15.97 11.27 -9.20
N ASN A 437 14.66 11.32 -8.88
CA ASN A 437 14.17 11.93 -7.65
C ASN A 437 14.53 11.14 -6.40
N TRP A 438 14.92 9.87 -6.50
CA TRP A 438 15.45 9.08 -5.37
C TRP A 438 16.71 9.67 -4.71
N LYS A 439 17.35 10.66 -5.34
CA LYS A 439 18.50 11.40 -4.76
C LYS A 439 18.07 12.54 -3.81
N ARG A 440 16.78 12.80 -3.68
CA ARG A 440 16.24 13.83 -2.78
C ARG A 440 16.32 13.41 -1.31
N PRO A 441 16.25 14.36 -0.36
CA PRO A 441 16.17 14.06 1.06
C PRO A 441 15.04 13.09 1.40
N ALA A 442 15.25 12.25 2.42
CA ALA A 442 14.34 11.13 2.74
C ALA A 442 12.95 11.59 3.22
N ASP A 443 12.88 12.72 3.90
CA ASP A 443 11.65 13.40 4.33
C ASP A 443 10.81 13.92 3.14
N GLU A 444 11.47 14.50 2.14
CA GLU A 444 10.82 14.93 0.89
C GLU A 444 10.32 13.70 0.11
N LEU A 445 11.12 12.63 0.05
CA LEU A 445 10.73 11.38 -0.61
C LEU A 445 9.51 10.73 0.05
N HIS A 446 9.50 10.59 1.37
CA HIS A 446 8.39 10.02 2.13
C HIS A 446 7.09 10.80 1.87
N THR A 447 7.16 12.13 1.90
CA THR A 447 6.01 12.99 1.63
C THR A 447 5.51 12.81 0.19
N LEU A 448 6.41 12.78 -0.80
CA LEU A 448 6.03 12.59 -2.19
C LEU A 448 5.35 11.23 -2.43
N MET A 449 5.83 10.16 -1.81
CA MET A 449 5.22 8.83 -1.95
C MET A 449 3.77 8.81 -1.44
N TYR A 450 3.47 9.55 -0.38
CA TYR A 450 2.12 9.66 0.17
C TYR A 450 1.20 10.59 -0.63
N GLU A 451 1.74 11.69 -1.16
CA GLU A 451 0.93 12.70 -1.86
C GLU A 451 0.61 12.33 -3.31
N ILE A 452 1.48 11.60 -4.02
CA ILE A 452 1.27 11.24 -5.43
C ILE A 452 -0.05 10.46 -5.65
N PRO A 453 -0.34 9.36 -4.93
CA PRO A 453 -1.61 8.65 -5.11
C PRO A 453 -2.84 9.49 -4.77
N LYS A 454 -2.74 10.36 -3.76
CA LYS A 454 -3.82 11.28 -3.39
C LYS A 454 -4.08 12.30 -4.48
N ALA A 455 -3.02 12.88 -5.04
CA ALA A 455 -3.10 13.78 -6.18
C ALA A 455 -3.76 13.08 -7.37
N MET A 456 -3.34 11.86 -7.70
CA MET A 456 -3.95 11.12 -8.81
C MET A 456 -5.44 10.85 -8.59
N ARG A 457 -5.87 10.49 -7.38
CA ARG A 457 -7.30 10.35 -7.04
C ARG A 457 -8.10 11.64 -7.25
N ARG A 458 -7.54 12.78 -6.86
CA ARG A 458 -8.20 14.10 -7.05
C ARG A 458 -8.28 14.49 -8.51
N VAL A 459 -7.25 14.16 -9.30
CA VAL A 459 -7.19 14.46 -10.72
C VAL A 459 -8.20 13.63 -11.52
N VAL A 460 -8.44 12.37 -11.12
CA VAL A 460 -9.41 11.48 -11.77
C VAL A 460 -10.74 11.41 -11.02
N ASP A 461 -11.23 12.57 -10.58
CA ASP A 461 -12.54 12.72 -9.96
C ASP A 461 -13.59 11.84 -10.67
N GLU A 462 -14.39 11.13 -9.88
CA GLU A 462 -15.33 10.12 -10.38
C GLU A 462 -16.37 10.66 -11.37
N THR A 463 -16.59 11.97 -11.39
CA THR A 463 -17.52 12.67 -12.28
C THR A 463 -16.91 13.04 -13.64
N LEU A 464 -15.58 12.99 -13.79
CA LEU A 464 -14.89 13.36 -15.02
C LEU A 464 -14.68 12.17 -15.96
N ASP A 465 -14.57 12.44 -17.26
CA ASP A 465 -14.28 11.43 -18.28
C ASP A 465 -12.77 11.26 -18.53
N VAL A 466 -12.03 10.90 -17.48
CA VAL A 466 -10.58 10.72 -17.51
C VAL A 466 -10.21 9.26 -17.30
N ARG A 467 -9.49 8.67 -18.25
CA ARG A 467 -8.85 7.35 -18.12
C ARG A 467 -7.43 7.49 -17.64
N LEU A 468 -7.14 7.03 -16.43
CA LEU A 468 -5.78 7.02 -15.89
C LEU A 468 -4.99 5.84 -16.44
N ARG A 469 -3.71 6.06 -16.75
CA ARG A 469 -2.70 5.03 -17.03
C ARG A 469 -1.46 5.32 -16.20
N TRP A 470 -0.87 4.29 -15.61
CA TRP A 470 0.42 4.44 -14.95
C TRP A 470 1.58 3.99 -15.85
N ALA A 471 2.60 4.84 -15.97
CA ALA A 471 3.88 4.49 -16.59
C ALA A 471 5.02 4.63 -15.57
N GLY A 472 5.80 3.56 -15.35
CA GLY A 472 6.98 3.61 -14.49
C GLY A 472 7.38 2.26 -13.92
N LEU A 473 8.42 2.29 -13.08
CA LEU A 473 8.97 1.10 -12.45
C LEU A 473 8.27 0.79 -11.13
N ARG A 474 8.00 -0.49 -10.89
CA ARG A 474 7.54 -0.99 -9.57
C ARG A 474 8.65 -0.93 -8.51
N SER A 475 9.91 -1.07 -8.91
CA SER A 475 11.04 -1.13 -7.98
C SER A 475 11.15 0.15 -7.14
N ARG A 476 11.34 0.01 -5.83
CA ARG A 476 11.46 1.11 -4.84
C ARG A 476 10.18 1.90 -4.55
N LEU A 477 9.12 1.74 -5.34
CA LEU A 477 7.82 2.30 -4.95
C LEU A 477 7.23 1.48 -3.80
N PRO A 478 6.68 2.13 -2.76
CA PRO A 478 5.86 1.46 -1.77
C PRO A 478 4.70 0.70 -2.42
N ALA A 479 4.35 -0.48 -1.89
CA ALA A 479 3.35 -1.35 -2.50
C ALA A 479 1.95 -0.72 -2.52
N ASP A 480 1.61 0.06 -1.50
CA ASP A 480 0.36 0.84 -1.40
C ASP A 480 0.26 1.91 -2.49
N VAL A 481 1.37 2.57 -2.82
CA VAL A 481 1.45 3.52 -3.95
C VAL A 481 1.15 2.80 -5.27
N ILE A 482 1.78 1.65 -5.50
CA ILE A 482 1.55 0.82 -6.70
C ILE A 482 0.09 0.38 -6.78
N GLU A 483 -0.45 -0.12 -5.67
CA GLU A 483 -1.83 -0.59 -5.61
C GLU A 483 -2.81 0.54 -5.90
N GLN A 484 -2.64 1.72 -5.30
CA GLN A 484 -3.53 2.85 -5.54
C GLN A 484 -3.45 3.34 -6.99
N LEU A 485 -2.27 3.32 -7.62
CA LEU A 485 -2.13 3.63 -9.04
C LEU A 485 -2.89 2.61 -9.92
N LEU A 486 -2.77 1.32 -9.63
CA LEU A 486 -3.47 0.25 -10.36
C LEU A 486 -4.99 0.29 -10.13
N GLN A 487 -5.44 0.57 -8.91
CA GLN A 487 -6.85 0.71 -8.58
C GLN A 487 -7.48 1.90 -9.33
N ASN A 488 -6.80 3.05 -9.36
CA ASN A 488 -7.28 4.22 -10.10
C ASN A 488 -7.31 3.97 -11.62
N GLU A 489 -6.29 3.29 -12.17
CA GLU A 489 -6.28 2.87 -13.58
C GLU A 489 -7.44 1.93 -13.90
N GLN A 490 -7.71 0.94 -13.04
CA GLN A 490 -8.83 0.01 -13.22
C GLN A 490 -10.20 0.71 -13.10
N ALA A 491 -10.36 1.61 -12.12
CA ALA A 491 -11.60 2.34 -11.89
C ALA A 491 -11.98 3.28 -13.04
N THR A 492 -11.00 3.69 -13.83
CA THR A 492 -11.17 4.65 -14.94
C THR A 492 -11.00 4.03 -16.32
N ARG A 493 -10.87 2.69 -16.41
CA ARG A 493 -10.56 1.97 -17.66
C ARG A 493 -11.55 2.20 -18.80
N ASP A 494 -12.82 2.44 -18.46
CA ASP A 494 -13.93 2.59 -19.43
C ASP A 494 -14.18 4.05 -19.82
N ARG A 495 -13.38 5.00 -19.29
CA ARG A 495 -13.43 6.41 -19.65
C ARG A 495 -12.78 6.64 -21.01
N THR A 496 -13.30 7.59 -21.79
CA THR A 496 -12.90 7.80 -23.19
C THR A 496 -12.50 9.24 -23.52
N GLY A 497 -12.84 10.20 -22.66
CA GLY A 497 -12.65 11.63 -22.93
C GLY A 497 -11.18 12.02 -22.99
N LEU A 498 -10.42 11.76 -21.92
CA LEU A 498 -8.98 12.04 -21.85
C LEU A 498 -8.23 10.82 -21.30
N VAL A 499 -7.20 10.37 -22.02
CA VAL A 499 -6.22 9.42 -21.47
C VAL A 499 -5.13 10.20 -20.75
N LEU A 500 -5.14 10.16 -19.42
CA LEU A 500 -4.11 10.74 -18.57
C LEU A 500 -3.07 9.67 -18.22
N THR A 501 -1.86 9.79 -18.75
CA THR A 501 -0.74 8.92 -18.36
C THR A 501 0.10 9.60 -17.28
N ALA A 502 0.10 9.03 -16.09
CA ALA A 502 0.91 9.49 -14.97
C ALA A 502 2.24 8.74 -14.93
N CYS A 503 3.34 9.46 -15.16
CA CYS A 503 4.69 8.92 -15.06
C CYS A 503 5.19 8.99 -13.62
N VAL A 504 5.08 7.89 -12.88
CA VAL A 504 5.47 7.78 -11.46
C VAL A 504 6.57 6.74 -11.31
N ASN A 505 7.70 7.13 -10.72
CA ASN A 505 8.95 6.38 -10.74
C ASN A 505 9.35 5.98 -12.16
N TYR A 506 9.23 6.95 -13.06
CA TYR A 506 9.51 6.80 -14.47
C TYR A 506 10.91 7.29 -14.80
N GLY A 507 11.57 6.60 -15.72
CA GLY A 507 12.78 7.05 -16.38
C GLY A 507 12.85 6.40 -17.75
N GLY A 508 12.96 7.18 -18.81
CA GLY A 508 12.84 6.69 -20.18
C GLY A 508 13.89 5.66 -20.58
N ARG A 509 15.14 5.87 -20.18
CA ARG A 509 16.19 4.84 -20.32
C ARG A 509 15.83 3.54 -19.61
N ALA A 510 15.18 3.63 -18.45
CA ALA A 510 14.78 2.45 -17.69
C ALA A 510 13.58 1.74 -18.34
N GLU A 511 12.62 2.48 -18.90
CA GLU A 511 11.54 1.91 -19.72
C GLU A 511 12.10 1.14 -20.92
N ILE A 512 12.98 1.77 -21.72
CA ILE A 512 13.60 1.14 -22.89
C ILE A 512 14.39 -0.12 -22.48
N THR A 513 15.12 -0.05 -21.36
CA THR A 513 15.86 -1.20 -20.83
C THR A 513 14.91 -2.34 -20.42
N ALA A 514 13.81 -2.02 -19.73
CA ALA A 514 12.82 -3.01 -19.31
C ALA A 514 12.09 -3.62 -20.52
N ALA A 515 11.79 -2.83 -21.54
CA ALA A 515 11.19 -3.27 -22.79
C ALA A 515 12.13 -4.23 -23.54
N ALA A 516 13.40 -3.85 -23.71
CA ALA A 516 14.42 -4.70 -24.32
C ALA A 516 14.60 -6.03 -23.58
N ALA A 517 14.62 -6.00 -22.24
CA ALA A 517 14.71 -7.23 -21.43
C ALA A 517 13.48 -8.13 -21.56
N ARG A 518 12.27 -7.57 -21.69
CA ARG A 518 11.05 -8.34 -21.97
C ARG A 518 11.11 -8.96 -23.38
N LEU A 519 11.48 -8.19 -24.38
CA LEU A 519 11.65 -8.67 -25.75
C LEU A 519 12.68 -9.81 -25.83
N ALA A 520 13.83 -9.66 -25.17
CA ALA A 520 14.87 -10.70 -25.14
C ALA A 520 14.36 -12.01 -24.51
N ARG A 521 13.54 -11.95 -23.46
CA ARG A 521 12.91 -13.13 -22.86
C ARG A 521 11.89 -13.80 -23.78
N GLU A 522 11.08 -13.02 -24.51
CA GLU A 522 10.16 -13.56 -25.50
C GLU A 522 10.89 -14.25 -26.65
N ALA A 523 11.99 -13.65 -27.12
CA ALA A 523 12.84 -14.23 -28.16
C ALA A 523 13.52 -15.51 -27.68
N ALA A 524 14.11 -15.52 -26.48
CA ALA A 524 14.73 -16.70 -25.88
C ALA A 524 13.72 -17.85 -25.66
N ALA A 525 12.45 -17.53 -25.41
CA ALA A 525 11.38 -18.50 -25.29
C ALA A 525 10.77 -18.95 -26.63
N GLY A 526 11.33 -18.52 -27.77
CA GLY A 526 10.86 -18.87 -29.11
C GLY A 526 9.51 -18.25 -29.50
N ARG A 527 9.03 -17.25 -28.75
CA ARG A 527 7.74 -16.56 -29.01
C ARG A 527 7.86 -15.35 -29.93
N THR A 528 9.09 -14.87 -30.16
CA THR A 528 9.41 -13.77 -31.07
C THR A 528 10.66 -14.12 -31.87
N ASP A 529 10.63 -13.95 -33.19
CA ASP A 529 11.83 -14.05 -34.03
C ASP A 529 12.65 -12.75 -33.93
N PRO A 530 13.91 -12.78 -33.46
CA PRO A 530 14.79 -11.62 -33.42
C PRO A 530 14.89 -10.86 -34.76
N ALA A 531 14.85 -11.56 -35.90
CA ALA A 531 14.94 -10.94 -37.22
C ALA A 531 13.68 -10.13 -37.60
N SER A 532 12.56 -10.39 -36.93
CA SER A 532 11.27 -9.70 -37.14
C SER A 532 11.05 -8.47 -36.24
N VAL A 533 12.01 -8.14 -35.38
CA VAL A 533 11.90 -7.01 -34.46
C VAL A 533 11.99 -5.69 -35.23
N SER A 534 10.92 -4.90 -35.15
CA SER A 534 10.83 -3.54 -35.69
C SER A 534 10.57 -2.52 -34.57
N GLU A 535 10.62 -1.22 -34.86
CA GLU A 535 10.17 -0.18 -33.93
C GLU A 535 8.73 -0.43 -33.43
N HIS A 536 7.84 -0.85 -34.34
CA HIS A 536 6.47 -1.19 -33.98
C HIS A 536 6.40 -2.39 -33.02
N THR A 537 7.18 -3.44 -33.29
CA THR A 537 7.26 -4.61 -32.41
C THR A 537 7.85 -4.23 -31.04
N PHE A 538 8.87 -3.37 -31.01
CA PHE A 538 9.51 -2.90 -29.78
C PHE A 538 8.55 -2.07 -28.92
N ALA A 539 7.76 -1.18 -29.52
CA ALA A 539 6.80 -0.32 -28.82
C ALA A 539 5.78 -1.12 -27.98
N ARG A 540 5.45 -2.35 -28.39
CA ARG A 540 4.57 -3.26 -27.63
C ARG A 540 5.11 -3.69 -26.26
N PHE A 541 6.42 -3.51 -26.03
CA PHE A 541 7.09 -3.87 -24.79
C PHE A 541 7.29 -2.70 -23.83
N LEU A 542 6.97 -1.47 -24.24
CA LEU A 542 6.97 -0.27 -23.39
C LEU A 542 5.91 -0.37 -22.27
N HIS A 543 5.90 0.57 -21.34
CA HIS A 543 5.00 0.53 -20.17
C HIS A 543 3.53 0.66 -20.59
N VAL A 544 3.25 1.56 -21.54
CA VAL A 544 1.89 1.80 -22.08
C VAL A 544 1.96 1.68 -23.61
N PRO A 545 1.84 0.45 -24.16
CA PRO A 545 1.96 0.18 -25.60
C PRO A 545 1.02 0.98 -26.51
N GLU A 546 -0.15 1.35 -25.98
CA GLU A 546 -1.17 2.11 -26.71
C GLU A 546 -0.92 3.63 -26.73
N LEU A 547 0.07 4.12 -25.98
CA LEU A 547 0.38 5.55 -25.89
C LEU A 547 0.93 6.04 -27.25
N PRO A 548 0.30 7.04 -27.89
CA PRO A 548 0.82 7.61 -29.13
C PRO A 548 2.10 8.41 -28.91
N ASP A 549 2.79 8.71 -30.00
CA ASP A 549 3.88 9.68 -30.00
C ASP A 549 3.41 11.03 -29.44
N VAL A 550 4.32 11.73 -28.76
CA VAL A 550 4.10 13.06 -28.20
C VAL A 550 4.22 14.07 -29.33
N ASP A 551 3.18 14.87 -29.54
CA ASP A 551 3.21 15.96 -30.51
C ASP A 551 3.86 17.22 -29.91
N LEU A 552 3.57 17.49 -28.63
CA LEU A 552 4.04 18.65 -27.88
C LEU A 552 4.56 18.23 -26.51
N LEU A 553 5.84 18.46 -26.24
CA LEU A 553 6.44 18.33 -24.92
C LEU A 553 6.63 19.72 -24.30
N LEU A 554 5.80 20.00 -23.30
CA LEU A 554 5.82 21.21 -22.50
C LEU A 554 6.70 21.01 -21.27
N ARG A 555 7.49 22.03 -20.92
CA ARG A 555 8.20 22.08 -19.64
C ARG A 555 8.11 23.44 -18.99
N THR A 556 7.76 23.44 -17.71
CA THR A 556 7.70 24.65 -16.86
C THR A 556 9.01 24.87 -16.09
N GLY A 557 9.12 26.02 -15.42
CA GLY A 557 10.19 26.32 -14.47
C GLY A 557 11.52 26.82 -15.07
N GLY A 558 11.56 27.13 -16.37
CA GLY A 558 12.67 27.80 -17.05
C GLY A 558 13.81 26.89 -17.55
N ASP A 559 13.82 25.62 -17.16
CA ASP A 559 14.85 24.67 -17.58
C ASP A 559 14.57 24.12 -19.00
N GLN A 560 15.60 24.11 -19.87
CA GLN A 560 15.48 23.67 -21.27
C GLN A 560 16.09 22.27 -21.49
N ARG A 561 15.42 21.23 -21.00
CA ARG A 561 15.82 19.82 -21.23
C ARG A 561 14.62 18.88 -21.11
N THR A 562 14.71 17.69 -21.68
CA THR A 562 13.65 16.66 -21.57
C THR A 562 13.76 15.81 -20.30
N SER A 563 14.90 15.84 -19.60
CA SER A 563 15.09 15.16 -18.30
C SER A 563 14.76 13.65 -18.32
N ASN A 564 15.17 12.91 -19.37
CA ASN A 564 14.90 11.46 -19.48
C ASN A 564 13.38 11.13 -19.57
N PHE A 565 12.54 12.11 -19.90
CA PHE A 565 11.10 11.95 -20.04
C PHE A 565 10.75 11.51 -21.47
N LEU A 566 10.04 10.38 -21.60
CA LEU A 566 9.51 9.83 -22.86
C LEU A 566 10.49 9.87 -24.07
N PRO A 567 11.74 9.43 -23.95
CA PRO A 567 12.72 9.56 -25.03
C PRO A 567 12.36 8.74 -26.27
N TRP A 568 11.51 7.71 -26.16
CA TRP A 568 10.98 6.99 -27.32
C TRP A 568 9.83 7.77 -27.96
N GLN A 569 8.79 8.05 -27.17
CA GLN A 569 7.54 8.64 -27.62
C GLN A 569 7.68 10.12 -28.02
N ALA A 570 8.66 10.84 -27.47
CA ALA A 570 8.89 12.27 -27.72
C ALA A 570 10.00 12.56 -28.74
N THR A 571 10.48 11.55 -29.46
CA THR A 571 11.58 11.69 -30.44
C THR A 571 11.29 12.79 -31.48
N TYR A 572 10.04 12.90 -31.92
CA TYR A 572 9.60 13.88 -32.91
C TYR A 572 8.74 15.01 -32.32
N ALA A 573 8.67 15.11 -31.00
CA ALA A 573 7.84 16.11 -30.33
C ALA A 573 8.36 17.52 -30.57
N GLU A 574 7.45 18.47 -30.73
CA GLU A 574 7.79 19.87 -30.57
C GLU A 574 8.07 20.18 -29.10
N LEU A 575 9.16 20.88 -28.82
CA LEU A 575 9.53 21.25 -27.46
C LEU A 575 9.12 22.70 -27.18
N LEU A 576 8.41 22.91 -26.08
CA LEU A 576 8.05 24.24 -25.58
C LEU A 576 8.51 24.39 -24.13
N PHE A 577 9.31 25.42 -23.87
CA PHE A 577 9.87 25.71 -22.55
C PHE A 577 9.29 27.02 -22.02
N LEU A 578 8.70 26.96 -20.82
CA LEU A 578 8.10 28.11 -20.15
C LEU A 578 8.93 28.50 -18.93
N GLY A 579 9.12 29.81 -18.74
CA GLY A 579 9.74 30.35 -17.53
C GLY A 579 8.85 30.21 -16.28
N THR A 580 7.53 30.20 -16.46
CA THR A 580 6.53 30.08 -15.40
C THR A 580 6.75 28.79 -14.58
N PRO A 581 6.85 28.86 -13.24
CA PRO A 581 6.96 27.68 -12.40
C PRO A 581 5.63 26.91 -12.36
N TRP A 582 5.69 25.57 -12.22
CA TRP A 582 4.48 24.72 -12.26
C TRP A 582 3.33 25.15 -11.34
N PRO A 583 3.57 25.58 -10.08
CA PRO A 583 2.48 26.04 -9.20
C PRO A 583 1.71 27.28 -9.68
N GLU A 584 2.23 28.01 -10.68
CA GLU A 584 1.54 29.16 -11.30
C GLU A 584 0.88 28.79 -12.64
N ALA A 585 1.05 27.55 -13.11
CA ALA A 585 0.41 27.06 -14.30
C ALA A 585 -1.06 26.69 -14.04
N ASP A 586 -1.87 26.81 -15.07
CA ASP A 586 -3.29 26.47 -15.09
C ASP A 586 -3.71 26.03 -16.51
N ARG A 587 -5.00 25.82 -16.75
CA ARG A 587 -5.48 25.44 -18.09
C ARG A 587 -5.18 26.45 -19.18
N ARG A 588 -5.07 27.74 -18.86
CA ARG A 588 -4.73 28.78 -19.85
C ARG A 588 -3.30 28.60 -20.32
N THR A 589 -2.41 28.21 -19.41
CA THR A 589 -1.03 27.83 -19.75
C THR A 589 -0.98 26.66 -20.74
N LEU A 590 -1.84 25.64 -20.56
CA LEU A 590 -1.98 24.53 -21.51
C LEU A 590 -2.52 25.02 -22.87
N TRP A 591 -3.58 25.82 -22.87
CA TRP A 591 -4.20 26.32 -24.10
C TRP A 591 -3.25 27.21 -24.90
N ASP A 592 -2.53 28.11 -24.24
CA ASP A 592 -1.53 28.97 -24.87
C ASP A 592 -0.40 28.14 -25.51
N ALA A 593 0.01 27.05 -24.85
CA ALA A 593 1.00 26.11 -25.38
C ALA A 593 0.48 25.38 -26.63
N ILE A 594 -0.78 24.94 -26.61
CA ILE A 594 -1.43 24.30 -27.74
C ILE A 594 -1.63 25.28 -28.91
N GLU A 595 -1.99 26.54 -28.65
CA GLU A 595 -2.08 27.56 -29.70
C GLU A 595 -0.72 27.85 -30.34
N GLN A 596 0.36 27.86 -29.56
CA GLN A 596 1.71 28.03 -30.11
C GLN A 596 2.11 26.85 -31.00
N TYR A 597 1.77 25.63 -30.61
CA TYR A 597 1.92 24.45 -31.46
C TYR A 597 1.10 24.59 -32.75
N ALA A 598 -0.18 24.97 -32.65
CA ALA A 598 -1.09 25.11 -33.79
C ALA A 598 -0.66 26.18 -34.81
N ARG A 599 0.05 27.23 -34.38
CA ARG A 599 0.54 28.31 -35.27
C ARG A 599 1.78 27.92 -36.07
N ARG A 600 2.48 26.84 -35.73
CA ARG A 600 3.72 26.47 -36.42
C ARG A 600 3.41 25.75 -37.73
N THR A 601 4.03 26.24 -38.80
CA THR A 601 3.96 25.58 -40.11
C THR A 601 4.72 24.26 -40.05
N ARG A 602 4.03 23.12 -40.16
CA ARG A 602 4.65 21.78 -40.20
C ARG A 602 5.68 21.74 -41.34
N ARG A 603 6.96 21.62 -40.99
CA ARG A 603 8.04 21.49 -41.98
C ARG A 603 8.02 20.07 -42.57
N TYR A 604 8.19 19.98 -43.89
CA TYR A 604 8.08 18.79 -44.72
C TYR A 604 8.82 17.58 -44.11
N GLY A 605 8.09 16.49 -43.85
CA GLY A 605 8.57 15.27 -43.20
C GLY A 605 7.46 14.50 -42.47
N SER A 606 6.41 15.20 -42.03
CA SER A 606 5.13 14.60 -41.62
C SER A 606 4.23 14.45 -42.85
N VAL A 607 3.99 13.21 -43.28
CA VAL A 607 3.14 12.91 -44.44
C VAL A 607 1.74 13.49 -44.20
N PRO A 608 1.16 14.26 -45.14
CA PRO A 608 -0.22 14.72 -45.02
C PRO A 608 -1.17 13.52 -44.93
N ARG A 609 -2.08 13.54 -43.96
CA ARG A 609 -3.17 12.56 -43.88
C ARG A 609 -4.08 12.81 -45.07
N VAL A 610 -3.96 12.00 -46.12
CA VAL A 610 -4.90 12.02 -47.25
C VAL A 610 -6.29 11.73 -46.67
N PRO A 611 -7.30 12.59 -46.88
CA PRO A 611 -8.66 12.31 -46.44
C PRO A 611 -9.13 11.02 -47.10
N ALA A 612 -9.63 10.07 -46.31
CA ALA A 612 -10.28 8.88 -46.86
C ALA A 612 -11.46 9.34 -47.72
N GLN A 613 -11.40 9.09 -49.03
CA GLN A 613 -12.56 9.26 -49.90
C GLN A 613 -13.69 8.37 -49.38
N PRO A 614 -14.92 8.88 -49.25
CA PRO A 614 -16.06 8.04 -48.90
C PRO A 614 -16.27 7.01 -50.02
N ALA A 615 -16.29 5.74 -49.66
CA ALA A 615 -16.57 4.65 -50.59
C ALA A 615 -17.96 4.85 -51.21
N SER A 616 -18.00 5.21 -52.49
CA SER A 616 -19.21 5.17 -53.29
C SER A 616 -19.53 3.70 -53.61
N LEU A 617 -20.52 3.16 -52.90
CA LEU A 617 -21.23 1.94 -53.29
C LEU A 617 -22.34 2.31 -54.28
N SER A 618 -22.10 2.11 -55.57
CA SER A 618 -23.09 1.84 -56.65
C SER A 618 -22.33 1.71 -57.96
N GLY A 619 -22.59 0.80 -58.89
CA GLY A 619 -23.47 -0.35 -59.02
C GLY A 619 -23.10 -0.96 -60.37
N GLN A 620 -23.08 -2.30 -60.45
CA GLN A 620 -22.82 -3.02 -61.69
C GLN A 620 -23.89 -2.68 -62.74
N GLY A 621 -23.46 -2.36 -63.95
CA GLY A 621 -24.30 -2.30 -65.15
C GLY A 621 -23.46 -2.69 -66.36
N ALA A 622 -23.49 -3.97 -66.72
CA ALA A 622 -22.89 -4.47 -67.95
C ALA A 622 -23.68 -3.96 -69.18
N PRO A 623 -23.03 -3.61 -70.30
CA PRO A 623 -23.75 -3.34 -71.53
C PRO A 623 -24.14 -4.66 -72.21
N ARG A 624 -25.43 -4.81 -72.52
CA ARG A 624 -25.90 -5.75 -73.54
C ARG A 624 -25.73 -5.09 -74.91
N THR A 625 -25.05 -5.84 -75.79
CA THR A 625 -25.02 -5.79 -77.27
C THR A 625 -24.68 -4.47 -77.95
#